data_AF-A0A2R5L341-F1
#
_entry.id   AF-A0A2R5L341-F1
#
_cell.length_a   1.000
_cell.length_b   1.000
_cell.length_c   1.000
_cell.angle_alpha   90.00
_cell.angle_beta   90.00
_cell.angle_gamma   90.00
#
_symmetry.space_group_name_H-M   'P 1'
#
loop_
_entity.id
_entity.type
_entity.pdbx_description
1 polymer ?
#
loop_
_entity_poly.entity_id
_entity_poly.type
_entity_poly.pdbx_seq_one_letter_code
_entity_poly.pdbx_strand_id
1 'polypeptide(L)'
;GRGNNAEFGLLSLLDYENFCMGGPGVILSRPTLARVAPHVKDCLHNMHTTHEDVELGRCVQKYAGVSCTWSYEMRHILYHNSSGSEAFTGVLKQPELHHAITLHPVKNYMHLY
;
A
#
# COMPACT_ATOMS: atom_id res chain seq x y z
N GLY A 1 6.53 3.07 1.52
CA GLY A 1 7.86 2.43 1.52
C GLY A 1 8.66 3.02 0.38
N ARG A 2 10.00 3.10 0.47
CA ARG A 2 10.79 3.75 -0.57
C ARG A 2 11.06 2.87 -1.80
N GLY A 3 11.17 1.55 -1.62
CA GLY A 3 11.68 0.62 -2.64
C GLY A 3 13.17 0.34 -2.46
N ASN A 4 13.72 -0.65 -3.16
CA ASN A 4 15.15 -0.98 -3.07
C ASN A 4 15.98 0.06 -3.84
N ASN A 5 17.05 0.58 -3.23
CA ASN A 5 17.95 1.56 -3.87
C ASN A 5 18.55 1.07 -5.21
N ALA A 6 18.65 -0.24 -5.43
CA ALA A 6 19.08 -0.81 -6.71
C ALA A 6 18.07 -0.58 -7.86
N GLU A 7 16.84 -0.17 -7.55
CA GLU A 7 15.73 -0.01 -8.48
C GLU A 7 15.29 1.46 -8.58
N PHE A 8 16.22 2.40 -8.41
CA PHE A 8 15.95 3.83 -8.49
C PHE A 8 15.38 4.23 -9.85
N GLY A 9 14.24 4.92 -9.84
CA GLY A 9 13.46 5.24 -11.05
C GLY A 9 12.44 4.16 -11.46
N LEU A 10 12.51 2.96 -10.86
CA LEU A 10 11.53 1.88 -11.03
C LEU A 10 10.70 1.71 -9.75
N LEU A 11 11.27 1.07 -8.74
CA LEU A 11 10.64 0.84 -7.43
C LEU A 11 11.11 1.86 -6.39
N SER A 12 12.33 2.39 -6.52
CA SER A 12 12.88 3.39 -5.61
C SER A 12 12.55 4.82 -6.07
N LEU A 13 11.85 5.54 -5.19
CA LEU A 13 11.43 6.94 -5.36
C LEU A 13 12.37 7.89 -4.60
N LEU A 14 12.21 9.21 -4.73
CA LEU A 14 13.02 10.21 -3.98
C LEU A 14 12.85 10.07 -2.46
N ASP A 15 13.74 10.69 -1.66
CA ASP A 15 13.79 10.48 -0.18
C ASP A 15 12.49 10.84 0.55
N TYR A 16 11.66 11.66 -0.09
CA TYR A 16 10.35 12.09 0.40
C TYR A 16 9.17 11.42 -0.32
N GLU A 17 9.41 10.49 -1.24
CA GLU A 17 8.38 9.84 -2.03
C GLU A 17 8.20 8.38 -1.58
N ASN A 18 6.94 7.98 -1.43
CA ASN A 18 6.55 6.65 -0.98
C ASN A 18 5.54 6.06 -1.95
N PHE A 19 5.69 4.77 -2.27
CA PHE A 19 4.65 4.02 -2.96
C PHE A 19 3.59 3.49 -1.98
N CYS A 20 2.40 3.24 -2.52
CA CYS A 20 1.21 2.83 -1.77
C CYS A 20 1.14 1.30 -1.71
N MET A 21 1.94 0.65 -0.85
CA MET A 21 2.05 -0.82 -0.78
C MET A 21 0.68 -1.51 -0.81
N GLY A 22 0.48 -2.37 -1.81
CA GLY A 22 -0.84 -2.90 -2.16
C GLY A 22 -1.38 -4.00 -1.26
N GLY A 23 -0.53 -4.86 -0.67
CA GLY A 23 -0.95 -6.08 0.02
C GLY A 23 -2.03 -5.86 1.11
N PRO A 24 -1.76 -5.01 2.12
CA PRO A 24 -2.76 -4.64 3.13
C PRO A 24 -3.91 -3.75 2.62
N GLY A 25 -3.89 -3.33 1.36
CA GLY A 25 -4.81 -2.37 0.79
C GLY A 25 -4.41 -0.90 1.02
N VAL A 26 -5.10 0.00 0.33
CA VAL A 26 -4.85 1.45 0.35
C VAL A 26 -6.14 2.18 0.72
N ILE A 27 -6.07 3.06 1.71
CA ILE A 27 -7.17 3.93 2.11
C ILE A 27 -6.82 5.36 1.72
N LEU A 28 -7.71 6.00 0.95
CA LEU A 28 -7.54 7.40 0.52
C LEU A 28 -8.59 8.28 1.18
N SER A 29 -8.17 9.47 1.61
CA SER A 29 -9.11 10.50 2.05
C SER A 29 -10.03 10.91 0.89
N ARG A 30 -11.25 11.35 1.20
CA ARG A 30 -12.19 11.85 0.18
C ARG A 30 -11.58 12.97 -0.69
N PRO A 31 -10.87 13.98 -0.14
CA PRO A 31 -10.18 14.98 -0.95
C PRO A 31 -9.10 14.41 -1.86
N THR A 32 -8.28 13.47 -1.38
CA THR A 32 -7.25 12.81 -2.19
C THR A 32 -7.89 12.08 -3.36
N LEU A 33 -8.90 11.25 -3.09
CA LEU A 33 -9.61 10.49 -4.12
C LEU A 33 -10.27 11.43 -5.15
N ALA A 34 -10.90 12.51 -4.70
CA ALA A 34 -11.54 13.48 -5.60
C ALA A 34 -10.57 14.17 -6.56
N ARG A 35 -9.31 14.38 -6.14
CA ARG A 35 -8.25 14.93 -7.01
C ARG A 35 -7.67 13.88 -7.95
N VAL A 36 -7.52 12.64 -7.53
CA VAL A 36 -6.86 11.58 -8.32
C VAL A 36 -7.82 10.93 -9.33
N ALA A 37 -9.06 10.64 -8.93
CA ALA A 37 -10.02 9.86 -9.71
C ALA A 37 -10.26 10.39 -11.14
N PRO A 38 -10.38 11.71 -11.40
CA PRO A 38 -10.55 12.23 -12.76
C PRO A 38 -9.37 11.93 -13.71
N HIS A 39 -8.20 11.64 -13.17
CA HIS A 39 -6.96 11.46 -13.92
C HIS A 39 -6.49 10.00 -14.02
N VAL A 40 -7.28 9.03 -13.55
CA VAL A 40 -6.90 7.60 -13.59
C VAL A 40 -6.54 7.13 -15.01
N LYS A 41 -7.26 7.60 -16.04
CA LYS A 41 -6.93 7.29 -17.44
C LYS A 41 -5.56 7.82 -17.86
N ASP A 42 -5.19 9.02 -17.43
CA ASP A 42 -3.87 9.57 -17.69
C ASP A 42 -2.78 8.75 -17.01
N CYS A 43 -2.99 8.39 -15.73
CA CYS A 43 -2.05 7.57 -14.97
C CYS A 43 -1.86 6.19 -15.61
N LEU A 44 -2.93 5.53 -16.07
CA LEU A 44 -2.85 4.22 -16.72
C LEU A 44 -2.13 4.24 -18.07
N HIS A 45 -2.24 5.33 -18.83
CA HIS A 45 -1.53 5.45 -20.12
C HIS A 45 -0.06 5.87 -19.96
N ASN A 46 0.31 6.47 -18.83
CA ASN A 46 1.66 7.01 -18.58
C ASN A 46 2.34 6.31 -17.42
N MET A 47 2.26 4.97 -17.37
CA MET A 47 2.94 4.17 -16.35
C MET A 47 4.44 4.07 -16.64
N HIS A 48 5.26 4.21 -15.61
CA HIS A 48 6.71 4.07 -15.70
C HIS A 48 7.20 2.64 -15.45
N THR A 49 6.41 1.87 -14.71
CA THR A 49 6.72 0.49 -14.33
C THR A 49 5.48 -0.40 -14.45
N THR A 50 5.68 -1.70 -14.31
CA THR A 50 4.60 -2.68 -14.21
C THR A 50 4.05 -2.83 -12.80
N HIS A 51 4.62 -2.12 -11.81
CA HIS A 51 4.21 -2.25 -10.40
C HIS A 51 3.06 -1.30 -10.07
N GLU A 52 1.88 -1.86 -9.90
CA GLU A 52 0.63 -1.13 -9.75
C GLU A 52 0.60 -0.21 -8.52
N ASP A 53 1.23 -0.61 -7.42
CA ASP A 53 1.29 0.16 -6.17
C ASP A 53 2.25 1.34 -6.23
N VAL A 54 3.31 1.21 -7.04
CA VAL A 54 4.24 2.30 -7.34
C VAL A 54 3.60 3.32 -8.28
N GLU A 55 2.92 2.87 -9.35
CA GLU A 55 2.21 3.78 -10.26
C GLU A 55 1.04 4.49 -9.57
N LEU A 56 0.33 3.81 -8.66
CA LEU A 56 -0.67 4.44 -7.82
C LEU A 56 -0.05 5.56 -6.96
N GLY A 57 1.12 5.29 -6.35
CA GLY A 57 1.86 6.29 -5.58
C GLY A 57 2.25 7.51 -6.41
N ARG A 58 2.77 7.30 -7.64
CA ARG A 58 3.08 8.38 -8.58
C ARG A 58 1.86 9.20 -8.96
N CYS A 59 0.73 8.54 -9.23
CA CYS A 59 -0.53 9.20 -9.59
C CYS A 59 -1.06 10.07 -8.44
N VAL A 60 -1.03 9.54 -7.20
CA VAL A 60 -1.42 10.28 -5.99
C VAL A 60 -0.51 11.48 -5.76
N GLN A 61 0.81 11.30 -5.88
CA GLN A 61 1.77 12.41 -5.74
C GLN A 61 1.56 13.49 -6.81
N LYS A 62 1.36 13.10 -8.08
CA LYS A 62 1.16 14.01 -9.21
C LYS A 62 -0.11 14.87 -9.07
N TYR A 63 -1.24 14.26 -8.69
CA TYR A 63 -2.55 14.94 -8.72
C TYR A 63 -3.05 15.43 -7.37
N ALA A 64 -2.64 14.81 -6.27
CA ALA A 64 -3.03 15.23 -4.93
C ALA A 64 -1.92 15.92 -4.14
N GLY A 65 -0.66 15.87 -4.62
CA GLY A 65 0.48 16.54 -3.97
C GLY A 65 0.87 15.93 -2.63
N VAL A 66 0.44 14.69 -2.36
CA VAL A 66 0.72 13.97 -1.11
C VAL A 66 1.40 12.65 -1.42
N SER A 67 2.28 12.21 -0.54
CA SER A 67 2.95 10.90 -0.64
C SER A 67 2.15 9.83 0.08
N CYS A 68 2.33 8.57 -0.32
CA CYS A 68 1.75 7.44 0.41
C CYS A 68 2.36 7.29 1.81
N THR A 69 1.67 6.55 2.67
CA THR A 69 2.10 6.29 4.05
C THR A 69 3.43 5.54 4.14
N TRP A 70 4.11 5.71 5.27
CA TRP A 70 5.35 4.98 5.54
C TRP A 70 5.05 3.53 5.89
N SER A 71 5.99 2.62 5.62
CA SER A 71 5.86 1.21 5.99
C SER A 71 5.68 0.98 7.49
N TYR A 72 6.04 1.96 8.33
CA TYR A 72 5.80 1.93 9.77
C TYR A 72 4.30 1.77 10.12
N GLU A 73 3.42 2.47 9.41
CA GLU A 73 1.97 2.43 9.63
C GLU A 73 1.37 1.07 9.22
N MET A 74 2.09 0.34 8.37
CA MET A 74 1.71 -1.00 7.89
C MET A 74 2.04 -2.13 8.87
N ARG A 75 2.51 -1.79 10.08
CA ARG A 75 2.69 -2.76 11.18
C ARG A 75 1.63 -2.66 12.26
N HIS A 76 0.78 -1.65 12.21
CA HIS A 76 -0.17 -1.36 13.28
C HIS A 76 -1.61 -1.19 12.76
N ILE A 77 -1.81 -0.41 11.70
CA ILE A 77 -3.15 -0.08 11.17
C ILE A 77 -3.47 -0.91 9.93
N LEU A 78 -2.54 -0.93 8.96
CA LEU A 78 -2.65 -1.74 7.75
C LEU A 78 -1.73 -2.95 7.86
N TYR A 79 -2.07 -3.89 8.74
CA TYR A 79 -1.14 -4.88 9.27
C TYR A 79 -0.65 -5.85 8.18
N HIS A 80 0.62 -5.69 7.80
CA HIS A 80 1.33 -6.57 6.90
C HIS A 80 2.20 -7.56 7.69
N ASN A 81 1.99 -8.85 7.46
CA ASN A 81 2.82 -9.91 7.98
C ASN A 81 3.66 -10.54 6.85
N SER A 82 4.97 -10.36 6.91
CA SER A 82 5.92 -10.84 5.90
C SER A 82 6.30 -12.32 6.05
N SER A 83 5.73 -13.06 7.02
CA SER A 83 5.98 -14.50 7.21
C SER A 83 5.31 -15.40 6.17
N GLY A 84 4.71 -14.83 5.11
CA GLY A 84 4.29 -15.58 3.93
C GLY A 84 3.17 -16.59 4.22
N SER A 85 3.44 -17.89 4.05
CA SER A 85 2.47 -18.97 4.33
C SER A 85 2.16 -19.17 5.80
N GLU A 86 3.03 -18.67 6.69
CA GLU A 86 2.86 -18.81 8.14
C GLU A 86 2.05 -17.66 8.75
N ALA A 87 1.80 -16.61 7.97
CA ALA A 87 1.01 -15.46 8.40
C ALA A 87 -0.44 -15.89 8.70
N PHE A 88 -0.95 -15.47 9.87
CA PHE A 88 -2.37 -15.56 10.22
C PHE A 88 -2.96 -16.98 10.13
N THR A 89 -2.16 -17.99 10.48
CA THR A 89 -2.55 -19.41 10.49
C THR A 89 -3.21 -19.85 11.80
N GLY A 90 -2.98 -19.12 12.89
CA GLY A 90 -3.58 -19.36 14.20
C GLY A 90 -4.76 -18.44 14.53
N VAL A 91 -5.14 -18.40 15.81
CA VAL A 91 -6.21 -17.54 16.32
C VAL A 91 -5.89 -16.07 16.10
N LEU A 92 -6.79 -15.33 15.43
CA LEU A 92 -6.61 -13.91 15.10
C LEU A 92 -6.99 -12.93 16.22
N LYS A 93 -7.66 -13.40 17.27
CA LYS A 93 -8.04 -12.56 18.41
C LYS A 93 -6.85 -12.31 19.34
N GLN A 94 -5.87 -11.57 18.84
CA GLN A 94 -4.62 -11.23 19.53
C GLN A 94 -4.55 -9.71 19.76
N PRO A 95 -4.05 -9.24 20.91
CA PRO A 95 -3.95 -7.81 21.23
C PRO A 95 -3.28 -6.97 20.13
N GLU A 96 -2.26 -7.53 19.47
CA GLU A 96 -1.48 -6.90 18.41
C GLU A 96 -2.33 -6.60 17.16
N LEU A 97 -3.42 -7.35 16.94
CA LEU A 97 -4.33 -7.19 15.81
C LEU A 97 -5.57 -6.35 16.14
N HIS A 98 -5.81 -6.02 17.41
CA HIS A 98 -7.01 -5.28 17.83
C HIS A 98 -7.10 -3.86 17.25
N HIS A 99 -5.96 -3.28 16.87
CA HIS A 99 -5.89 -1.94 16.27
C HIS A 99 -5.77 -1.96 14.75
N ALA A 100 -5.70 -3.16 14.15
CA ALA A 100 -5.59 -3.29 12.70
C ALA A 100 -6.95 -3.06 12.04
N ILE A 101 -6.94 -2.25 10.98
CA ILE A 101 -8.09 -2.04 10.08
C ILE A 101 -8.07 -3.09 8.98
N THR A 102 -6.89 -3.46 8.48
CA THR A 102 -6.70 -4.49 7.47
C THR A 102 -5.60 -5.47 7.88
N LEU A 103 -5.71 -6.71 7.39
CA LEU A 103 -4.75 -7.79 7.63
C LEU A 103 -4.30 -8.37 6.29
N HIS A 104 -3.00 -8.53 6.08
CA HIS A 104 -2.47 -9.21 4.91
C HIS A 104 -1.18 -9.98 5.21
N PRO A 105 -1.01 -11.23 4.71
CA PRO A 105 -1.95 -12.00 3.90
C PRO A 105 -2.79 -12.97 4.75
N VAL A 106 -4.11 -12.97 4.61
CA VAL A 106 -4.99 -14.00 5.20
C VAL A 106 -5.22 -15.11 4.17
N LYS A 107 -4.50 -16.23 4.29
CA LYS A 107 -4.54 -17.32 3.30
C LYS A 107 -5.64 -18.36 3.54
N ASN A 108 -6.08 -18.52 4.78
CA ASN A 108 -7.21 -19.38 5.10
C ASN A 108 -8.50 -18.55 5.06
N TYR A 109 -9.38 -18.82 4.10
CA TYR A 109 -10.64 -18.08 3.94
C TYR A 109 -11.56 -18.20 5.16
N MET A 110 -11.41 -19.26 5.97
CA MET A 110 -12.17 -19.42 7.22
C MET A 110 -11.84 -18.34 8.25
N HIS A 111 -10.72 -17.63 8.10
CA HIS A 111 -10.37 -16.49 8.94
C HIS A 111 -10.97 -15.15 8.46
N LEU A 112 -11.74 -15.15 7.37
CA LEU A 112 -12.40 -13.94 6.83
C LEU A 112 -13.87 -13.78 7.27
N TYR A 113 -14.43 -14.78 7.95
CA TYR A 113 -15.83 -14.84 8.40
C TYR A 113 -15.91 -15.17 9.89
#